data_AF-A0A6P0XV87-F1
#
_entry.id   AF-A0A6P0XV87-F1
#
_cell.length_a   1.000
_cell.length_b   1.000
_cell.length_c   1.000
_cell.angle_alpha   90.00
_cell.angle_beta   90.00
_cell.angle_gamma   90.00
#
_symmetry.space_group_name_H-M   'P 1'
#
loop_
_entity.id
_entity.type
_entity.pdbx_description
1 polymer ?
#
loop_
_entity_poly.entity_id
_entity_poly.type
_entity_poly.pdbx_seq_one_letter_code
_entity_poly.pdbx_strand_id
1 'polypeptide(L)'
;MAHERATSEPEIYKKAHAFGMVGVEVDGMDVLAVHSAAQEAVARARAGEGPTLIEALTYRFRGHSLADPDELRDKEEKEYWFSRDPIEQFTAYLTEHNLADVAELKAIDQKIENLIAEAVEFGTGSPEPGADELYRYIFAED
;
A
#
# COMPACT_ATOMS: atom_id res chain seq x y z
N MET A 1 3.55 -8.69 -13.45
CA MET A 1 4.66 -9.24 -14.28
C MET A 1 5.94 -8.91 -13.54
N ALA A 2 6.84 -9.87 -13.35
CA ALA A 2 8.12 -9.62 -12.67
C ALA A 2 8.94 -8.56 -13.43
N HIS A 3 9.55 -7.62 -12.70
CA HIS A 3 10.30 -6.49 -13.28
C HIS A 3 11.43 -6.96 -14.22
N GLU A 4 12.08 -8.08 -13.89
CA GLU A 4 13.12 -8.71 -14.70
C GLU A 4 12.69 -9.03 -16.14
N ARG A 5 11.39 -9.19 -16.39
CA ARG A 5 10.84 -9.52 -17.73
C ARG A 5 10.38 -8.30 -18.52
N ALA A 6 10.35 -7.12 -17.90
CA ALA A 6 9.71 -5.93 -18.46
C ALA A 6 10.63 -4.71 -18.56
N THR A 7 11.82 -4.73 -17.95
CA THR A 7 12.77 -3.61 -17.99
C THR A 7 14.22 -4.08 -17.89
N SER A 8 15.14 -3.34 -18.50
CA SER A 8 16.59 -3.62 -18.45
C SER A 8 17.25 -3.18 -17.14
N GLU A 9 16.57 -2.33 -16.36
CA GLU A 9 16.96 -1.97 -14.99
C GLU A 9 15.80 -2.37 -14.06
N PRO A 10 15.82 -3.59 -13.51
CA PRO A 10 14.74 -4.16 -12.71
C PRO A 10 14.44 -3.34 -11.45
N GLU A 11 15.48 -2.86 -10.77
CA GLU A 11 15.33 -2.09 -9.54
C GLU A 11 14.85 -0.67 -9.85
N ILE A 12 13.64 -0.35 -9.40
CA ILE A 12 12.97 0.93 -9.66
C ILE A 12 13.72 2.08 -9.01
N TYR A 13 14.25 1.90 -7.79
CA TYR A 13 14.90 2.99 -7.04
C TYR A 13 16.09 3.59 -7.81
N LYS A 14 16.82 2.79 -8.58
CA LYS A 14 17.96 3.26 -9.39
C LYS A 14 17.56 4.23 -10.49
N LYS A 15 16.29 4.20 -10.94
CA LYS A 15 15.76 5.14 -11.94
C LYS A 15 15.77 6.58 -11.44
N ALA A 16 15.82 6.80 -10.11
CA ALA A 16 15.96 8.12 -9.51
C ALA A 16 17.20 8.88 -10.02
N HIS A 17 18.29 8.17 -10.26
CA HIS A 17 19.55 8.76 -10.70
C HIS A 17 19.43 9.49 -12.05
N ALA A 18 18.58 8.98 -12.96
CA ALA A 18 18.34 9.63 -14.25
C ALA A 18 17.70 11.04 -14.12
N PHE A 19 17.09 11.33 -12.97
CA PHE A 19 16.46 12.60 -12.65
C PHE A 19 17.26 13.43 -11.63
N GLY A 20 18.46 12.97 -11.25
CA GLY A 20 19.24 13.60 -10.17
C GLY A 20 18.57 13.49 -8.79
N MET A 21 17.68 12.51 -8.62
CA MET A 21 16.97 12.26 -7.37
C MET A 21 17.67 11.20 -6.52
N VAL A 22 17.44 11.25 -5.21
CA VAL A 22 17.80 10.15 -4.32
C VAL A 22 16.83 9.00 -4.56
N GLY A 23 17.34 7.78 -4.65
CA GLY A 23 16.54 6.56 -4.75
C GLY A 23 16.92 5.59 -3.64
N VAL A 24 15.92 5.03 -2.94
CA VAL A 24 16.13 4.02 -1.89
C VAL A 24 15.20 2.83 -2.10
N GLU A 25 15.71 1.64 -1.84
CA GLU A 25 14.94 0.40 -1.76
C GLU A 25 14.69 0.07 -0.29
N VAL A 26 13.48 -0.38 0.03
CA VAL A 26 13.10 -0.82 1.37
C VAL A 26 12.32 -2.12 1.30
N ASP A 27 12.39 -2.90 2.38
CA ASP A 27 11.49 -4.03 2.57
C ASP A 27 10.07 -3.51 2.77
N GLY A 28 9.22 -3.66 1.75
CA GLY A 28 7.82 -3.23 1.78
C GLY A 28 6.93 -4.13 2.64
N MET A 29 7.47 -5.22 3.17
CA MET A 29 6.80 -6.10 4.13
C MET A 29 7.18 -5.77 5.59
N ASP A 30 7.99 -4.74 5.82
CA ASP A 30 8.33 -4.20 7.15
C ASP A 30 7.81 -2.76 7.27
N VAL A 31 6.76 -2.57 8.07
CA VAL A 31 6.13 -1.27 8.28
C VAL A 31 7.07 -0.23 8.91
N LEU A 32 8.01 -0.67 9.77
CA LEU A 32 8.95 0.23 10.43
C LEU A 32 10.05 0.68 9.45
N ALA A 33 10.52 -0.21 8.58
CA ALA A 33 11.47 0.12 7.52
C ALA A 33 10.85 1.14 6.54
N VAL A 34 9.62 0.89 6.07
CA VAL A 34 8.89 1.82 5.19
C VAL A 34 8.67 3.16 5.89
N HIS A 35 8.23 3.16 7.15
CA HIS A 35 8.00 4.38 7.91
C HIS A 35 9.28 5.20 8.07
N SER A 36 10.40 4.56 8.44
CA SER A 36 11.69 5.25 8.61
C SER A 36 12.17 5.90 7.31
N ALA A 37 12.13 5.17 6.18
CA ALA A 37 12.54 5.72 4.89
C ALA A 37 11.62 6.86 4.42
N ALA A 38 10.31 6.74 4.67
CA ALA A 38 9.37 7.81 4.38
C ALA A 38 9.65 9.07 5.23
N GLN A 39 9.95 8.91 6.53
CA GLN A 39 10.29 10.03 7.40
C GLN A 39 11.54 10.78 6.91
N GLU A 40 12.59 10.06 6.52
CA GLU A 40 13.80 10.66 5.97
C GLU A 40 13.54 11.40 4.65
N ALA A 41 12.83 10.75 3.72
CA ALA A 41 12.47 11.36 2.43
C ALA A 41 11.62 12.63 2.61
N VAL A 42 10.64 12.61 3.53
CA VAL A 42 9.80 13.77 3.84
C VAL A 42 10.62 14.88 4.49
N ALA A 43 11.52 14.55 5.41
CA ALA A 43 12.41 15.54 6.03
C ALA A 43 13.30 16.23 4.98
N ARG A 44 13.92 15.46 4.08
CA ARG A 44 14.72 15.95 2.95
C ARG A 44 13.92 16.90 2.07
N ALA A 45 12.71 16.50 1.65
CA ALA A 45 11.84 17.32 0.83
C ALA A 45 11.47 18.64 1.52
N ARG A 46 11.13 18.60 2.82
CA ARG A 46 10.80 19.79 3.63
C ARG A 46 12.00 20.71 3.85
N ALA A 47 13.21 20.17 3.89
CA ALA A 47 14.45 20.94 3.96
C ALA A 47 14.83 21.63 2.62
N GLY A 48 14.09 21.36 1.55
CA GLY A 48 14.36 21.92 0.22
C GLY A 48 15.47 21.17 -0.54
N GLU A 49 15.85 19.98 -0.10
CA GLU A 49 16.91 19.16 -0.71
C GLU A 49 16.42 18.29 -1.88
N GLY A 50 15.17 18.50 -2.30
CA GLY A 50 14.54 17.83 -3.42
C GLY A 50 13.86 16.50 -3.06
N PRO A 51 13.27 15.83 -4.05
CA PRO A 51 12.49 14.63 -3.85
C PRO A 51 13.35 13.35 -3.73
N THR A 52 12.74 12.31 -3.18
CA THR A 52 13.29 10.95 -3.08
C THR A 52 12.31 9.96 -3.71
N LEU A 53 12.82 8.99 -4.47
CA LEU A 53 12.08 7.82 -4.94
C LEU A 53 12.28 6.68 -3.94
N ILE A 54 11.20 6.12 -3.41
CA ILE A 54 11.23 4.95 -2.53
C ILE A 54 10.63 3.77 -3.30
N GLU A 55 11.39 2.69 -3.46
CA GLU A 55 10.89 1.40 -3.91
C GLU A 55 10.64 0.51 -2.69
N ALA A 56 9.37 0.23 -2.40
CA ALA A 56 8.98 -0.69 -1.34
C ALA A 56 8.70 -2.07 -1.93
N LEU A 57 9.60 -3.03 -1.66
CA LEU A 57 9.48 -4.41 -2.16
C LEU A 57 8.36 -5.14 -1.41
N THR A 58 7.21 -5.31 -2.06
CA THR A 58 6.00 -5.87 -1.45
C THR A 58 5.32 -6.88 -2.39
N TYR A 59 4.23 -7.50 -1.90
CA TYR A 59 3.53 -8.55 -2.61
C TYR A 59 2.01 -8.36 -2.67
N ARG A 60 1.43 -8.59 -3.84
CA ARG A 60 -0.02 -8.58 -4.05
C ARG A 60 -0.58 -9.98 -3.82
N PHE A 61 -1.19 -10.28 -2.67
CA PHE A 61 -1.62 -11.66 -2.40
C PHE A 61 -2.71 -12.19 -3.35
N ARG A 62 -3.64 -11.34 -3.79
CA ARG A 62 -4.78 -11.74 -4.66
C ARG A 62 -4.51 -11.44 -6.14
N GLY A 63 -5.45 -11.78 -7.02
CA GLY A 63 -5.42 -11.41 -8.44
C GLY A 63 -5.30 -9.91 -8.68
N HIS A 64 -5.04 -9.49 -9.93
CA HIS A 64 -4.89 -8.08 -10.30
C HIS A 64 -6.16 -7.27 -10.04
N SER A 65 -7.30 -7.91 -10.23
CA SER A 65 -8.63 -7.38 -10.00
C SER A 65 -9.56 -8.54 -9.66
N LEU A 66 -10.84 -8.24 -9.38
CA LEU A 66 -11.87 -9.25 -9.19
C LEU A 66 -12.10 -10.15 -10.42
N ALA A 67 -11.69 -9.68 -11.62
CA ALA A 67 -11.83 -10.43 -12.86
C ALA A 67 -10.58 -11.27 -13.21
N ASP A 68 -9.47 -11.13 -12.48
CA ASP A 68 -8.23 -11.87 -12.71
C ASP A 68 -8.22 -13.15 -11.86
N PRO A 69 -8.24 -14.35 -12.49
CA PRO A 69 -8.26 -15.62 -11.77
C PRO A 69 -6.93 -15.99 -11.10
N ASP A 70 -5.87 -15.18 -11.28
CA ASP A 70 -4.57 -15.37 -10.64
C ASP A 70 -3.80 -16.64 -11.05
N GLU A 71 -3.85 -16.99 -12.33
CA GLU A 71 -3.29 -18.26 -12.84
C GLU A 71 -1.80 -18.18 -13.23
N LEU A 72 -1.24 -16.97 -13.32
CA LEU A 72 0.09 -16.76 -13.92
C LEU A 72 1.25 -16.78 -12.92
N ARG A 73 0.98 -16.92 -11.62
CA ARG A 73 1.99 -16.82 -10.55
C ARG A 73 2.21 -18.15 -9.86
N ASP A 74 3.47 -18.42 -9.58
CA ASP A 74 3.88 -19.66 -8.94
C ASP A 74 3.32 -19.76 -7.52
N LYS A 75 3.02 -20.99 -7.07
CA LYS A 75 2.45 -21.23 -5.74
C LYS A 75 3.49 -21.05 -4.63
N GLU A 76 4.72 -21.51 -4.85
CA GLU A 76 5.81 -21.40 -3.88
C GLU A 76 6.19 -19.92 -3.67
N GLU A 77 6.20 -19.14 -4.75
CA GLU A 77 6.36 -17.68 -4.67
C GLU A 77 5.29 -17.06 -3.75
N LYS A 78 4.01 -17.41 -3.96
CA LYS A 78 2.91 -16.89 -3.14
C LYS A 78 3.03 -17.28 -1.67
N GLU A 79 3.36 -18.54 -1.40
CA GLU A 79 3.52 -19.07 -0.04
C GLU A 79 4.69 -18.39 0.69
N TYR A 80 5.82 -18.18 0.00
CA TYR A 80 6.95 -17.44 0.54
C TYR A 80 6.54 -16.03 0.98
N TRP A 81 5.85 -15.27 0.12
CA TRP A 81 5.43 -13.92 0.47
C TRP A 81 4.32 -13.87 1.52
N PHE A 82 3.41 -14.85 1.53
CA PHE A 82 2.37 -14.95 2.54
C PHE A 82 2.95 -15.19 3.94
N SER A 83 4.04 -15.98 4.05
CA SER A 83 4.77 -16.15 5.32
C SER A 83 5.39 -14.86 5.86
N ARG A 84 5.47 -13.82 5.02
CA ARG A 84 6.02 -12.50 5.36
C ARG A 84 4.93 -11.44 5.53
N ASP A 85 3.66 -11.80 5.73
CA ASP A 85 2.58 -10.84 5.89
C ASP A 85 2.94 -9.73 6.91
N PRO A 86 2.97 -8.44 6.50
CA PRO A 86 3.38 -7.34 7.37
C PRO A 86 2.46 -7.17 8.58
N ILE A 87 1.18 -7.56 8.47
CA ILE A 87 0.22 -7.44 9.58
C ILE A 87 0.57 -8.46 10.67
N GLU A 88 0.84 -9.70 10.29
CA GLU A 88 1.21 -10.77 11.22
C GLU A 88 2.58 -10.50 11.85
N GLN A 89 3.56 -10.09 11.04
CA GLN A 89 4.90 -9.75 11.55
C GLN A 89 4.85 -8.57 12.54
N PHE A 90 4.10 -7.52 12.20
CA PHE A 90 4.01 -6.36 13.08
C PHE A 90 3.16 -6.64 14.34
N THR A 91 2.15 -7.50 14.24
CA THR A 91 1.39 -8.01 15.39
C THR A 91 2.31 -8.76 16.37
N ALA A 92 3.17 -9.65 15.85
CA ALA A 92 4.17 -10.33 16.67
C ALA A 92 5.12 -9.31 17.34
N TYR A 93 5.66 -8.37 16.57
CA TYR A 93 6.51 -7.30 17.12
C TYR A 93 5.85 -6.52 18.26
N LEU A 94 4.60 -6.06 18.06
CA LEU A 94 3.87 -5.29 19.07
C LEU A 94 3.67 -6.09 20.36
N THR A 95 3.32 -7.38 20.25
CA THR A 95 3.06 -8.23 21.42
C THR A 95 4.35 -8.65 22.13
N GLU A 96 5.39 -9.03 21.40
CA GLU A 96 6.71 -9.38 21.96
C GLU A 96 7.34 -8.20 22.72
N HIS A 97 7.11 -6.97 22.25
CA HIS A 97 7.61 -5.75 22.87
C HIS A 97 6.64 -5.13 23.90
N ASN A 98 5.51 -5.79 24.21
CA ASN A 98 4.47 -5.28 25.13
C ASN A 98 3.95 -3.87 24.77
N LEU A 99 3.87 -3.57 23.46
CA LEU A 99 3.34 -2.30 22.94
C LEU A 99 1.83 -2.36 22.70
N ALA A 100 1.29 -3.56 22.52
CA ALA A 100 -0.14 -3.85 22.50
C ALA A 100 -0.38 -5.30 22.94
N ASP A 101 -1.55 -5.58 23.50
CA ASP A 101 -2.00 -6.94 23.77
C ASP A 101 -2.98 -7.47 22.69
N VAL A 102 -3.23 -8.78 22.73
CA VAL A 102 -4.11 -9.46 21.75
C VAL A 102 -5.56 -8.95 21.84
N ALA A 103 -6.02 -8.54 23.03
CA ALA A 103 -7.37 -8.03 23.20
C ALA A 103 -7.53 -6.64 22.57
N GLU A 104 -6.52 -5.78 22.70
CA GLU A 104 -6.45 -4.47 22.06
C GLU A 104 -6.45 -4.60 20.54
N LEU A 105 -5.62 -5.49 19.98
CA LEU A 105 -5.56 -5.73 18.53
C LEU A 105 -6.91 -6.24 17.98
N LYS A 106 -7.52 -7.20 18.67
CA LYS A 106 -8.85 -7.71 18.31
C LYS A 106 -9.94 -6.63 18.40
N ALA A 107 -9.84 -5.72 19.37
CA ALA A 107 -10.78 -4.61 19.49
C ALA A 107 -10.63 -3.62 18.32
N ILE A 108 -9.41 -3.41 17.82
CA ILE A 108 -9.15 -2.63 16.60
C ILE A 108 -9.80 -3.32 15.40
N ASP A 109 -9.60 -4.62 15.21
CA ASP A 109 -10.20 -5.37 14.10
C ASP A 109 -11.72 -5.22 14.08
N GLN A 110 -12.37 -5.44 15.23
CA GLN A 110 -13.82 -5.32 15.34
C GLN A 110 -14.31 -3.89 15.04
N LYS A 111 -13.57 -2.87 15.47
CA LYS A 111 -13.88 -1.47 15.17
C LYS A 111 -13.80 -1.20 13.66
N ILE A 112 -12.77 -1.74 12.99
CA ILE A 112 -12.61 -1.57 11.54
C ILE A 112 -13.69 -2.35 10.77
N GLU A 113 -14.07 -3.55 11.20
CA GLU A 113 -15.19 -4.29 10.61
C GLU A 113 -16.50 -3.49 10.66
N ASN A 114 -16.82 -2.89 11.81
CA ASN A 114 -18.02 -2.07 11.96
C ASN A 114 -17.97 -0.83 11.05
N LEU A 115 -16.81 -0.16 10.99
CA LEU A 115 -16.62 0.99 10.10
C LEU A 115 -16.81 0.62 8.62
N ILE A 116 -16.31 -0.55 8.20
CA ILE A 116 -16.50 -1.06 6.83
C ILE A 116 -17.98 -1.36 6.57
N ALA A 117 -18.68 -1.98 7.52
CA ALA A 117 -20.10 -2.27 7.39
C ALA A 117 -20.92 -0.98 7.20
N GLU A 118 -20.66 0.04 8.03
CA GLU A 118 -21.29 1.36 7.92
C GLU A 118 -20.98 2.03 6.57
N ALA A 119 -19.73 1.97 6.09
CA ALA A 119 -19.35 2.54 4.80
C ALA A 119 -20.04 1.83 3.61
N VAL A 120 -20.21 0.51 3.69
CA VAL A 120 -20.93 -0.28 2.67
C VAL A 120 -22.43 0.03 2.70
N GLU A 121 -23.04 0.13 3.87
CA GLU A 121 -24.44 0.52 4.00
C GLU A 121 -24.67 1.93 3.44
N PHE A 122 -23.81 2.88 3.78
CA PHE A 122 -23.85 4.22 3.22
C PHE A 122 -23.71 4.21 1.69
N GLY A 123 -22.74 3.46 1.15
CA GLY A 123 -22.50 3.38 -0.29
C GLY A 123 -23.66 2.75 -1.06
N THR A 124 -24.23 1.65 -0.55
CA THR A 124 -25.31 0.92 -1.22
C THR A 124 -26.70 1.55 -1.01
N GLY A 125 -26.89 2.29 0.09
CA GLY A 125 -28.11 3.05 0.38
C GLY A 125 -28.14 4.45 -0.22
N SER A 126 -27.02 4.93 -0.77
CA SER A 126 -26.95 6.24 -1.43
C SER A 126 -27.76 6.24 -2.73
N PRO A 127 -28.44 7.35 -3.08
CA PRO A 127 -29.16 7.45 -4.34
C PRO A 127 -28.20 7.39 -5.52
N GLU A 128 -28.66 6.79 -6.63
CA GLU A 128 -27.97 6.88 -7.91
C GLU A 128 -27.88 8.36 -8.35
N PRO A 129 -26.78 8.78 -8.99
CA PRO A 129 -26.63 10.15 -9.45
C PRO A 129 -27.69 10.48 -10.50
N GLY A 130 -28.20 11.71 -10.44
CA GLY A 130 -29.13 12.23 -11.44
C GLY A 130 -28.45 12.41 -12.80
N ALA A 131 -29.23 12.35 -13.88
CA ALA A 131 -28.71 12.60 -15.23
C ALA A 131 -28.20 14.05 -15.39
N ASP A 132 -28.71 14.98 -14.59
CA ASP A 132 -28.25 16.38 -14.51
C ASP A 132 -26.83 16.50 -13.94
N GLU A 133 -26.36 15.52 -13.18
CA GLU A 133 -24.98 15.50 -12.67
C GLU A 133 -23.96 15.07 -13.73
N LEU A 134 -24.39 14.56 -14.90
CA LEU A 134 -23.50 14.05 -15.94
C LEU A 134 -22.44 15.06 -16.41
N TYR A 135 -22.81 16.34 -16.47
CA TYR A 135 -21.92 17.41 -16.93
C TYR A 135 -21.31 18.23 -15.77
N ARG A 136 -21.64 17.86 -14.53
CA ARG A 136 -21.14 18.52 -13.33
C ARG A 136 -19.61 18.40 -13.28
N TYR A 137 -18.94 19.48 -12.88
CA TYR A 137 -17.47 19.59 -12.80
C TYR A 137 -16.70 19.50 -14.12
N ILE A 138 -17.36 19.54 -15.28
CA ILE A 138 -16.66 19.72 -16.57
C ILE A 138 -16.09 21.14 -16.68
N PHE A 139 -16.87 22.13 -16.22
CA PHE A 139 -16.46 23.52 -16.13
C PHE A 139 -16.73 24.05 -14.71
N ALA A 140 -16.05 25.13 -14.35
CA ALA A 140 -16.41 25.89 -13.16
C ALA A 140 -17.77 26.56 -13.38
N GLU A 141 -18.54 26.69 -12.30
CA GLU A 141 -19.75 27.50 -12.28
C GLU A 141 -19.35 28.98 -12.11
N ASP A 142 -20.13 29.90 -12.68
CA ASP A 142 -19.91 31.35 -12.59
C ASP A 142 -20.16 31.90 -11.18
#